data_AF-A0A3C0YT98-F1
#
_entry.id   AF-A0A3C0YT98-F1
#
_cell.length_a   1.000
_cell.length_b   1.000
_cell.length_c   1.000
_cell.angle_alpha   90.00
_cell.angle_beta   90.00
_cell.angle_gamma   90.00
#
_symmetry.space_group_name_H-M   'P 1'
#
loop_
_entity.id
_entity.type
_entity.pdbx_description
1 polymer ?
#
loop_
_entity_poly.entity_id
_entity_poly.type
_entity_poly.pdbx_seq_one_letter_code
_entity_poly.pdbx_strand_id
1 'polypeptide(L)'
;MANSFIENLAFFFEDIYYDIKRKTPFKNRQYFLKDIDSKYDFVEIDRKTLSTSEIAAQYNPERFKAYQSVVKCDNGNVLDMNISPHCKLLKDYHKGIDVWLNFNKSSYYRLQKRFGKSRKSAKEKAKKLIALFDDIKTNGFKGEITVIDKPIIPNPYNQSYEIYEGHHRTACCIVLGINKIDAIILKAEPKEIILNAR
;
A
#
# COMPACT_ATOMS: atom_id res chain seq x y z
N MET A 1 -30.20 -12.03 14.92
CA MET A 1 -29.94 -10.63 14.50
C MET A 1 -29.08 -9.82 15.50
N ALA A 2 -28.42 -10.43 16.50
CA ALA A 2 -27.63 -9.70 17.52
C ALA A 2 -26.15 -9.44 17.16
N ASN A 3 -25.58 -10.16 16.19
CA ASN A 3 -24.14 -10.08 15.87
C ASN A 3 -23.71 -8.73 15.25
N SER A 4 -24.57 -8.08 14.45
CA SER A 4 -24.19 -6.82 13.79
C SER A 4 -24.11 -5.63 14.75
N PHE A 5 -24.86 -5.65 15.86
CA PHE A 5 -24.88 -4.58 16.85
C PHE A 5 -23.62 -4.61 17.74
N ILE A 6 -23.22 -5.80 18.20
CA ILE A 6 -22.00 -5.99 18.99
C ILE A 6 -20.75 -5.69 18.14
N GLU A 7 -20.72 -6.12 16.88
CA GLU A 7 -19.66 -5.74 15.94
C GLU A 7 -19.59 -4.22 15.74
N ASN A 8 -20.74 -3.56 15.54
CA ASN A 8 -20.80 -2.10 15.40
C ASN A 8 -20.32 -1.36 16.65
N LEU A 9 -20.61 -1.87 17.85
CA LEU A 9 -20.13 -1.32 19.13
C LEU A 9 -18.62 -1.51 19.30
N ALA A 10 -18.09 -2.68 18.96
CA ALA A 10 -16.65 -2.92 18.97
C ALA A 10 -15.91 -1.97 18.00
N PHE A 11 -16.48 -1.71 16.82
CA PHE A 11 -15.94 -0.71 15.89
C PHE A 11 -16.01 0.72 16.44
N PHE A 12 -17.11 1.08 17.13
CA PHE A 12 -17.26 2.40 17.74
C PHE A 12 -16.23 2.64 18.85
N PHE A 13 -15.98 1.62 19.69
CA PHE A 13 -14.95 1.69 20.73
C PHE A 13 -13.53 1.65 20.17
N GLU A 14 -13.25 0.94 19.07
CA GLU A 14 -11.97 1.06 18.35
C GLU A 14 -11.78 2.50 17.82
N ASP A 15 -12.81 3.10 17.22
CA ASP A 15 -12.74 4.45 16.69
C ASP A 15 -12.45 5.48 17.81
N ILE A 16 -13.12 5.35 18.96
CA ILE A 16 -12.85 6.18 20.16
C ILE A 16 -11.46 5.90 20.72
N TYR A 17 -11.04 4.63 20.83
CA TYR A 17 -9.72 4.26 21.34
C TYR A 17 -8.58 4.85 20.51
N TYR A 18 -8.70 4.82 19.17
CA TYR A 18 -7.72 5.44 18.29
C TYR A 18 -7.79 6.97 18.29
N ASP A 19 -8.96 7.57 18.44
CA ASP A 19 -9.10 9.03 18.60
C ASP A 19 -8.58 9.53 19.96
N ILE A 20 -8.65 8.73 21.03
CA ILE A 20 -8.03 9.05 22.32
C ILE A 20 -6.49 8.92 22.24
N LYS A 21 -5.97 7.90 21.56
CA LYS A 21 -4.51 7.76 21.32
C LYS A 21 -3.91 8.86 20.42
N ARG A 22 -4.72 9.62 19.66
CA ARG A 22 -4.26 10.79 18.87
C ARG A 22 -3.71 11.96 19.70
N LYS A 23 -3.81 11.93 21.03
CA LYS A 23 -3.07 12.89 21.88
C LYS A 23 -1.54 12.67 21.85
N THR A 24 -1.06 11.56 21.27
CA THR A 24 0.30 11.49 20.72
C THR A 24 0.21 11.63 19.19
N PRO A 25 0.78 12.70 18.60
CA PRO A 25 0.71 12.88 17.17
C PRO A 25 1.56 11.80 16.49
N PHE A 26 0.92 10.90 15.72
CA PHE A 26 1.60 10.07 14.72
C PHE A 26 2.11 10.98 13.58
N LYS A 27 3.17 11.74 13.85
CA LYS A 27 3.89 12.58 12.87
C LYS A 27 4.74 11.73 11.90
N ASN A 28 4.94 10.43 12.14
CA ASN A 28 6.11 9.70 11.62
C ASN A 28 6.03 9.11 10.19
N ARG A 29 5.03 9.43 9.35
CA ARG A 29 4.90 8.73 8.04
C ARG A 29 5.34 9.46 6.79
N GLN A 30 5.54 10.77 6.83
CA GLN A 30 6.41 11.38 5.82
C GLN A 30 7.87 10.95 6.02
N TYR A 31 8.22 10.38 7.17
CA TYR A 31 9.60 10.09 7.53
C TYR A 31 10.12 8.81 6.88
N PHE A 32 9.36 7.72 6.66
CA PHE A 32 9.99 6.50 6.13
C PHE A 32 10.55 6.64 4.70
N LEU A 33 9.79 7.22 3.75
CA LEU A 33 10.36 7.52 2.43
C LEU A 33 11.45 8.58 2.56
N LYS A 34 11.25 9.64 3.36
CA LYS A 34 12.33 10.61 3.66
C LYS A 34 13.57 9.98 4.31
N ASP A 35 13.43 8.90 5.07
CA ASP A 35 14.48 8.21 5.82
C ASP A 35 15.22 7.24 4.91
N ILE A 36 14.55 6.67 3.90
CA ILE A 36 15.20 5.93 2.84
C ILE A 36 15.87 6.90 1.86
N ASP A 37 15.16 7.91 1.37
CA ASP A 37 15.66 8.94 0.44
C ASP A 37 16.82 9.74 1.04
N SER A 38 16.90 9.85 2.37
CA SER A 38 18.04 10.50 3.05
C SER A 38 19.25 9.58 3.27
N LYS A 39 19.07 8.26 3.15
CA LYS A 39 20.12 7.25 3.36
C LYS A 39 20.62 6.60 2.08
N TYR A 40 19.81 6.64 1.02
CA TYR A 40 20.10 5.98 -0.23
C TYR A 40 19.98 6.95 -1.40
N ASP A 41 20.90 6.81 -2.35
CA ASP A 41 20.75 7.29 -3.71
C ASP A 41 20.06 6.22 -4.54
N PHE A 42 19.15 6.67 -5.40
CA PHE A 42 18.37 5.80 -6.26
C PHE A 42 18.79 6.01 -7.69
N VAL A 43 19.49 5.03 -8.24
CA VAL A 43 20.04 5.09 -9.59
C VAL A 43 19.21 4.17 -10.48
N GLU A 44 18.71 4.71 -11.59
CA GLU A 44 18.08 3.88 -12.63
C GLU A 44 19.13 2.95 -13.24
N ILE A 45 18.84 1.65 -13.25
CA ILE A 45 19.75 0.61 -13.78
C ILE A 45 19.15 -0.15 -14.98
N ASP A 46 17.83 -0.13 -15.15
CA ASP A 46 17.15 -0.83 -16.24
C ASP A 46 15.72 -0.30 -16.44
N ARG A 47 15.16 -0.53 -17.63
CA ARG A 47 13.74 -0.35 -17.95
C ARG A 47 13.23 -1.59 -18.67
N LYS A 48 12.32 -2.32 -18.05
CA LYS A 48 11.75 -3.54 -18.65
C LYS A 48 10.33 -3.80 -18.20
N THR A 49 9.65 -4.63 -18.97
CA THR A 49 8.34 -5.17 -18.61
C THR A 49 8.49 -6.28 -17.58
N LEU A 50 7.91 -6.10 -16.41
CA LEU A 50 7.89 -7.07 -15.31
C LEU A 50 6.55 -7.80 -15.23
N SER A 51 6.58 -9.04 -14.72
CA SER A 51 5.37 -9.70 -14.27
C SER A 51 4.85 -9.09 -12.98
N THR A 52 3.53 -8.98 -12.83
CA THR A 52 2.91 -8.63 -11.54
C THR A 52 3.26 -9.59 -10.41
N SER A 53 3.63 -10.83 -10.73
CA SER A 53 4.07 -11.84 -9.76
C SER A 53 5.49 -11.62 -9.24
N GLU A 54 6.31 -10.82 -9.94
CA GLU A 54 7.68 -10.48 -9.56
C GLU A 54 7.76 -9.24 -8.67
N ILE A 55 6.63 -8.55 -8.46
CA ILE A 55 6.54 -7.24 -7.82
C ILE A 55 5.89 -7.34 -6.44
N ALA A 56 6.63 -6.96 -5.40
CA ALA A 56 6.18 -6.90 -4.02
C ALA A 56 5.75 -5.49 -3.60
N ALA A 57 4.86 -5.38 -2.62
CA ALA A 57 4.77 -4.14 -1.86
C ALA A 57 6.12 -3.87 -1.17
N GLN A 58 6.62 -2.64 -1.21
CA GLN A 58 7.84 -2.27 -0.50
C GLN A 58 7.73 -2.59 1.00
N TYR A 59 8.73 -3.30 1.53
CA TYR A 59 8.78 -3.58 2.95
C TYR A 59 9.02 -2.28 3.73
N ASN A 60 7.98 -1.88 4.46
CA ASN A 60 8.05 -0.81 5.44
C ASN A 60 7.55 -1.40 6.76
N PRO A 61 8.36 -1.51 7.82
CA PRO A 61 7.96 -2.16 9.08
C PRO A 61 6.67 -1.61 9.70
N GLU A 62 6.43 -0.30 9.62
CA GLU A 62 5.20 0.30 10.13
C GLU A 62 3.98 -0.01 9.26
N ARG A 63 4.17 0.03 7.94
CA ARG A 63 3.13 -0.34 6.96
C ARG A 63 2.81 -1.83 7.07
N PHE A 64 3.83 -2.66 7.23
CA PHE A 64 3.76 -4.10 7.43
C PHE A 64 2.95 -4.43 8.68
N LYS A 65 3.31 -3.85 9.84
CA LYS A 65 2.53 -3.99 11.09
C LYS A 65 1.09 -3.50 10.92
N ALA A 66 0.89 -2.37 10.24
CA ALA A 66 -0.46 -1.85 9.97
C ALA A 66 -1.27 -2.80 9.07
N TYR A 67 -0.67 -3.33 8.01
CA TYR A 67 -1.30 -4.30 7.11
C TYR A 67 -1.64 -5.59 7.86
N GLN A 68 -0.71 -6.16 8.63
CA GLN A 68 -0.94 -7.35 9.45
C GLN A 68 -2.13 -7.16 10.40
N SER A 69 -2.29 -5.95 10.96
CA SER A 69 -3.42 -5.68 11.88
C SER A 69 -4.79 -5.56 11.20
N VAL A 70 -4.85 -5.36 9.88
CA VAL A 70 -6.11 -5.13 9.14
C VAL A 70 -6.42 -6.21 8.11
N VAL A 71 -5.43 -6.99 7.72
CA VAL A 71 -5.55 -8.15 6.83
C VAL A 71 -5.42 -9.40 7.70
N LYS A 72 -6.51 -10.17 7.82
CA LYS A 72 -6.41 -11.55 8.32
C LYS A 72 -5.74 -12.35 7.20
N CYS A 73 -4.44 -12.58 7.30
CA CYS A 73 -3.69 -13.33 6.30
C CYS A 73 -3.79 -14.82 6.62
N ASP A 74 -4.67 -15.54 5.92
CA ASP A 74 -4.65 -17.01 5.95
C ASP A 74 -3.42 -17.57 5.18
N ASN A 75 -2.82 -16.77 4.27
CA ASN A 75 -1.77 -17.19 3.32
C ASN A 75 -0.38 -16.55 3.55
N GLY A 76 -0.06 -16.10 4.76
CA GLY A 76 1.35 -15.96 5.19
C GLY A 76 2.21 -14.79 4.67
N ASN A 77 1.86 -14.03 3.62
CA ASN A 77 2.72 -12.90 3.15
C ASN A 77 1.96 -11.57 2.98
N VAL A 78 2.12 -10.67 3.94
CA VAL A 78 1.50 -9.33 3.94
C VAL A 78 2.07 -8.35 2.89
N LEU A 79 3.19 -8.69 2.25
CA LEU A 79 3.79 -7.93 1.15
C LEU A 79 3.23 -8.34 -0.22
N ASP A 80 2.49 -9.45 -0.30
CA ASP A 80 1.78 -9.82 -1.51
C ASP A 80 0.71 -8.75 -1.83
N MET A 81 0.88 -8.10 -2.98
CA MET A 81 -0.03 -7.06 -3.44
C MET A 81 -1.45 -7.60 -3.64
N ASN A 82 -1.63 -8.89 -3.96
CA ASN A 82 -2.95 -9.51 -4.18
C ASN A 82 -3.86 -9.46 -2.96
N ILE A 83 -3.28 -9.48 -1.76
CA ILE A 83 -4.00 -9.44 -0.48
C ILE A 83 -4.01 -8.04 0.15
N SER A 84 -3.41 -7.05 -0.52
CA SER A 84 -3.38 -5.68 -0.03
C SER A 84 -4.79 -5.10 0.14
N PRO A 85 -5.00 -4.19 1.11
CA PRO A 85 -6.28 -3.49 1.27
C PRO A 85 -6.72 -2.72 0.01
N HIS A 86 -5.78 -2.31 -0.85
CA HIS A 86 -6.06 -1.70 -2.16
C HIS A 86 -6.71 -2.70 -3.11
N CYS A 87 -6.08 -3.87 -3.30
CA CYS A 87 -6.62 -4.92 -4.15
C CYS A 87 -7.95 -5.44 -3.63
N LYS A 88 -8.13 -5.58 -2.31
CA LYS A 88 -9.42 -6.01 -1.74
C LYS A 88 -10.55 -5.03 -2.07
N LEU A 89 -10.33 -3.72 -1.85
CA LEU A 89 -11.31 -2.70 -2.18
C LEU A 89 -11.69 -2.74 -3.67
N LEU A 90 -10.69 -2.85 -4.55
CA LEU A 90 -10.90 -2.90 -5.99
C LEU A 90 -11.58 -4.21 -6.43
N LYS A 91 -11.26 -5.35 -5.84
CA LYS A 91 -11.92 -6.64 -6.10
C LYS A 91 -13.40 -6.59 -5.71
N ASP A 92 -13.71 -6.04 -4.53
CA ASP A 92 -15.09 -5.88 -4.07
C ASP A 92 -15.87 -4.95 -5.02
N TYR A 93 -15.30 -3.79 -5.35
CA TYR A 93 -15.87 -2.86 -6.32
C TYR A 93 -16.09 -3.50 -7.70
N HIS A 94 -15.08 -4.22 -8.21
CA HIS A 94 -15.14 -4.87 -9.52
C HIS A 94 -16.22 -5.96 -9.60
N LYS A 95 -16.53 -6.61 -8.47
CA LYS A 95 -17.64 -7.57 -8.32
C LYS A 95 -19.02 -6.90 -8.21
N GLY A 96 -19.10 -5.57 -8.32
CA GLY A 96 -20.34 -4.82 -8.18
C GLY A 96 -20.80 -4.62 -6.73
N ILE A 97 -19.94 -4.91 -5.74
CA ILE A 97 -20.25 -4.62 -4.34
C ILE A 97 -20.20 -3.11 -4.12
N ASP A 98 -21.26 -2.55 -3.54
CA ASP A 98 -21.24 -1.15 -3.11
C ASP A 98 -20.30 -0.96 -1.91
N VAL A 99 -19.04 -0.64 -2.24
CA VAL A 99 -17.97 -0.40 -1.29
C VAL A 99 -18.23 0.82 -0.39
N TRP A 100 -19.22 1.66 -0.70
CA TRP A 100 -19.52 2.86 0.07
C TRP A 100 -20.43 2.59 1.27
N LEU A 101 -21.36 1.62 1.15
CA LEU A 101 -22.27 1.22 2.24
C LEU A 101 -21.49 0.83 3.51
N ASN A 102 -20.44 0.02 3.35
CA ASN A 102 -19.62 -0.49 4.45
C ASN A 102 -18.19 0.03 4.41
N PHE A 103 -17.95 1.21 3.81
CA PHE A 103 -16.60 1.76 3.66
C PHE A 103 -15.84 1.81 4.99
N ASN A 104 -16.52 2.19 6.07
CA ASN A 104 -15.93 2.31 7.41
C ASN A 104 -15.46 0.96 8.00
N LYS A 105 -15.98 -0.16 7.49
CA LYS A 105 -15.57 -1.52 7.91
C LYS A 105 -14.51 -2.13 6.99
N SER A 106 -14.23 -1.48 5.85
CA SER A 106 -13.26 -1.99 4.87
C SER A 106 -11.83 -2.03 5.43
N SER A 107 -11.03 -3.01 5.01
CA SER A 107 -9.60 -3.04 5.33
C SER A 107 -8.87 -1.80 4.79
N TYR A 108 -9.32 -1.25 3.66
CA TYR A 108 -8.76 -0.03 3.08
C TYR A 108 -8.94 1.19 3.99
N TYR A 109 -10.16 1.41 4.50
CA TYR A 109 -10.40 2.52 5.42
C TYR A 109 -9.60 2.36 6.72
N ARG A 110 -9.59 1.16 7.30
CA ARG A 110 -8.80 0.86 8.50
C ARG A 110 -7.32 1.13 8.26
N LEU A 111 -6.80 0.77 7.09
CA LEU A 111 -5.45 1.12 6.68
C LEU A 111 -5.24 2.64 6.64
N GLN A 112 -6.12 3.40 5.97
CA GLN A 112 -6.01 4.87 5.90
C GLN A 112 -6.09 5.54 7.28
N LYS A 113 -6.94 5.05 8.18
CA LYS A 113 -7.01 5.47 9.59
C LYS A 113 -5.68 5.26 10.32
N ARG A 114 -5.03 4.10 10.12
CA ARG A 114 -3.66 3.84 10.65
C ARG A 114 -2.63 4.81 10.07
N PHE A 115 -2.82 5.30 8.85
CA PHE A 115 -2.04 6.39 8.25
C PHE A 115 -2.44 7.79 8.75
N GLY A 116 -3.25 7.89 9.81
CA GLY A 116 -3.69 9.14 10.39
C GLY A 116 -4.75 9.88 9.58
N LYS A 117 -5.27 9.29 8.50
CA LYS A 117 -6.23 9.97 7.62
C LYS A 117 -7.63 10.02 8.24
N SER A 118 -8.30 11.16 8.06
CA SER A 118 -9.70 11.32 8.43
C SER A 118 -10.61 10.52 7.50
N ARG A 119 -11.86 10.28 7.91
CA ARG A 119 -12.88 9.62 7.09
C ARG A 119 -13.06 10.29 5.72
N LYS A 120 -13.14 11.62 5.70
CA LYS A 120 -13.28 12.40 4.47
C LYS A 120 -12.09 12.18 3.55
N SER A 121 -10.86 12.35 4.05
CA SER A 121 -9.63 12.17 3.26
C SER A 121 -9.45 10.74 2.76
N ALA A 122 -9.80 9.75 3.57
CA ALA A 122 -9.75 8.33 3.17
C ALA A 122 -10.75 8.02 2.04
N LYS A 123 -11.98 8.56 2.11
CA LYS A 123 -12.97 8.43 1.03
C LYS A 123 -12.51 9.09 -0.26
N GLU A 124 -11.97 10.30 -0.19
CA GLU A 124 -11.44 11.00 -1.37
C GLU A 124 -10.31 10.19 -2.04
N LYS A 125 -9.41 9.61 -1.26
CA LYS A 125 -8.38 8.71 -1.79
C LYS A 125 -8.95 7.45 -2.43
N ALA A 126 -9.96 6.83 -1.81
CA ALA A 126 -10.64 5.66 -2.37
C ALA A 126 -11.31 5.99 -3.72
N LYS A 127 -11.97 7.15 -3.82
CA LYS A 127 -12.58 7.62 -5.08
C LYS A 127 -11.54 7.80 -6.17
N LYS A 128 -10.38 8.40 -5.86
CA LYS A 128 -9.27 8.54 -6.81
C LYS A 128 -8.72 7.18 -7.27
N LEU A 129 -8.60 6.22 -6.36
CA LEU A 129 -8.17 4.86 -6.69
C LEU A 129 -9.17 4.15 -7.61
N ILE A 130 -10.48 4.27 -7.33
CA ILE A 130 -11.54 3.71 -8.18
C ILE A 130 -11.57 4.39 -9.55
N ALA A 131 -11.45 5.72 -9.61
CA ALA A 131 -11.37 6.43 -10.88
C ALA A 131 -10.16 5.98 -11.73
N LEU A 132 -8.99 5.78 -11.10
CA LEU A 132 -7.82 5.20 -11.77
C LEU A 132 -8.09 3.77 -12.26
N PHE A 133 -8.79 2.96 -11.48
CA PHE A 133 -9.15 1.60 -11.87
C PHE A 133 -10.08 1.60 -13.09
N ASP A 134 -11.11 2.44 -13.09
CA ASP A 134 -12.05 2.56 -14.21
C ASP A 134 -11.38 3.11 -15.48
N ASP A 135 -10.44 4.05 -15.32
CA ASP A 135 -9.61 4.56 -16.42
C ASP A 135 -8.76 3.43 -17.04
N ILE A 136 -8.00 2.69 -16.23
CA ILE A 136 -7.18 1.56 -16.72
C ILE A 136 -8.06 0.47 -17.34
N LYS A 137 -9.23 0.18 -16.76
CA LYS A 137 -10.18 -0.79 -17.29
C LYS A 137 -10.67 -0.40 -18.68
N THR A 138 -10.91 0.89 -18.91
CA THR A 138 -11.49 1.40 -20.16
C THR A 138 -10.43 1.64 -21.22
N ASN A 139 -9.31 2.24 -20.83
CA ASN A 139 -8.28 2.76 -21.75
C ASN A 139 -7.03 1.87 -21.83
N GLY A 140 -6.96 0.81 -21.01
CA GLY A 140 -5.76 0.02 -20.80
C GLY A 140 -4.74 0.72 -19.91
N PHE A 141 -3.75 -0.04 -19.42
CA PHE A 141 -2.62 0.52 -18.70
C PHE A 141 -1.59 1.07 -19.69
N LYS A 142 -1.27 2.36 -19.62
CA LYS A 142 -0.30 3.05 -20.50
C LYS A 142 0.87 3.71 -19.76
N GLY A 143 1.01 3.42 -18.46
CA GLY A 143 2.03 4.03 -17.62
C GLY A 143 3.19 3.09 -17.32
N GLU A 144 4.13 3.60 -16.53
CA GLU A 144 5.17 2.79 -15.90
C GLU A 144 5.08 2.89 -14.37
N ILE A 145 5.61 1.88 -13.68
CA ILE A 145 5.84 1.94 -12.23
C ILE A 145 7.33 2.04 -11.94
N THR A 146 7.67 2.40 -10.71
CA THR A 146 9.07 2.46 -10.28
C THR A 146 9.28 1.40 -9.21
N VAL A 147 10.27 0.53 -9.42
CA VAL A 147 10.61 -0.55 -8.49
C VAL A 147 12.07 -0.48 -8.09
N ILE A 148 12.42 -1.11 -6.97
CA ILE A 148 13.81 -1.26 -6.52
C ILE A 148 14.25 -2.71 -6.73
N ASP A 149 15.38 -2.90 -7.40
CA ASP A 149 16.11 -4.16 -7.56
C ASP A 149 16.76 -4.52 -6.23
N LYS A 150 16.23 -5.57 -5.61
CA LYS A 150 16.52 -6.03 -4.24
C LYS A 150 15.90 -5.17 -3.14
N PRO A 151 15.37 -5.80 -2.09
CA PRO A 151 14.74 -5.09 -0.99
C PRO A 151 15.80 -4.34 -0.17
N ILE A 152 15.56 -3.06 0.13
CA ILE A 152 16.44 -2.21 0.95
C ILE A 152 16.56 -2.77 2.37
N ILE A 153 15.49 -3.37 2.87
CA ILE A 153 15.44 -4.07 4.13
C ILE A 153 15.21 -5.54 3.81
N PRO A 154 16.05 -6.48 4.30
CA PRO A 154 15.92 -7.89 4.02
C PRO A 154 14.47 -8.38 4.22
N ASN A 155 13.86 -8.81 3.12
CA ASN A 155 12.50 -9.29 3.11
C ASN A 155 12.51 -10.82 3.26
N PRO A 156 11.80 -11.40 4.25
CA PRO A 156 11.76 -12.86 4.43
C PRO A 156 11.12 -13.62 3.26
N TYR A 157 10.44 -12.93 2.34
CA TYR A 157 9.73 -13.53 1.20
C TYR A 157 10.50 -13.47 -0.13
N ASN A 158 11.75 -12.98 -0.12
CA ASN A 158 12.73 -13.11 -1.21
C ASN A 158 12.21 -12.77 -2.63
N GLN A 159 11.35 -11.75 -2.77
CA GLN A 159 10.86 -11.29 -4.07
C GLN A 159 11.88 -10.35 -4.74
N SER A 160 11.95 -10.40 -6.08
CA SER A 160 12.98 -9.72 -6.88
C SER A 160 12.86 -8.19 -6.87
N TYR A 161 11.63 -7.65 -6.90
CA TYR A 161 11.39 -6.21 -7.04
C TYR A 161 10.39 -5.66 -6.01
N GLU A 162 10.70 -4.52 -5.41
CA GLU A 162 9.81 -3.82 -4.48
C GLU A 162 9.26 -2.51 -5.08
N ILE A 163 7.96 -2.25 -4.96
CA ILE A 163 7.36 -1.02 -5.50
C ILE A 163 7.88 0.21 -4.75
N TYR A 164 8.68 1.04 -5.42
CA TYR A 164 9.02 2.36 -4.93
C TYR A 164 7.87 3.35 -5.19
N GLU A 165 7.40 3.41 -6.43
CA GLU A 165 6.27 4.24 -6.85
C GLU A 165 5.26 3.47 -7.70
N GLY A 166 3.98 3.87 -7.62
CA GLY A 166 2.92 3.24 -8.42
C GLY A 166 2.17 2.09 -7.72
N HIS A 167 2.14 2.05 -6.39
CA HIS A 167 1.36 1.06 -5.61
C HIS A 167 -0.11 0.95 -6.06
N HIS A 168 -0.78 2.09 -6.30
CA HIS A 168 -2.17 2.10 -6.76
C HIS A 168 -2.31 1.52 -8.19
N ARG A 169 -1.41 1.91 -9.10
CA ARG A 169 -1.38 1.40 -10.49
C ARG A 169 -1.18 -0.11 -10.51
N THR A 170 -0.23 -0.60 -9.70
CA THR A 170 0.04 -2.04 -9.56
C THR A 170 -1.18 -2.79 -9.03
N ALA A 171 -1.86 -2.25 -8.00
CA ALA A 171 -3.09 -2.84 -7.48
C ALA A 171 -4.21 -2.91 -8.54
N CYS A 172 -4.39 -1.86 -9.35
CA CYS A 172 -5.36 -1.87 -10.45
C CYS A 172 -5.02 -2.95 -11.48
N CYS A 173 -3.76 -3.01 -11.92
CA CYS A 173 -3.30 -3.98 -12.91
C CYS A 173 -3.52 -5.43 -12.45
N ILE A 174 -3.18 -5.73 -11.19
CA ILE A 174 -3.41 -7.04 -10.58
C ILE A 174 -4.89 -7.43 -10.62
N VAL A 175 -5.79 -6.53 -10.21
CA VAL A 175 -7.24 -6.83 -10.15
C VAL A 175 -7.84 -6.97 -11.56
N LEU A 176 -7.30 -6.26 -12.55
CA LEU A 176 -7.71 -6.37 -13.95
C LEU A 176 -7.06 -7.55 -14.70
N GLY A 177 -6.18 -8.33 -14.06
CA GLY A 177 -5.48 -9.45 -14.70
C GLY A 177 -4.40 -9.00 -15.70
N ILE A 178 -3.92 -7.76 -15.60
CA ILE A 178 -2.82 -7.24 -16.41
C ILE A 178 -1.53 -7.81 -15.84
N ASN A 179 -1.01 -8.87 -16.47
CA ASN A 179 0.12 -9.66 -15.96
C ASN A 179 1.49 -9.05 -16.26
N LYS A 180 1.55 -8.04 -17.13
CA LYS A 180 2.78 -7.39 -17.60
C LYS A 180 2.68 -5.89 -17.39
N ILE A 181 3.66 -5.31 -16.69
CA ILE A 181 3.70 -3.88 -16.35
C ILE A 181 5.09 -3.35 -16.68
N ASP A 182 5.16 -2.26 -17.43
CA ASP A 182 6.42 -1.57 -17.69
C ASP A 182 6.94 -0.91 -16.41
N ALA A 183 8.21 -1.12 -16.12
CA ALA A 183 8.84 -0.68 -14.88
C ALA A 183 10.21 -0.04 -15.12
N ILE A 184 10.43 1.06 -14.40
CA ILE A 184 11.76 1.62 -14.14
C ILE A 184 12.35 0.87 -12.96
N ILE A 185 13.54 0.32 -13.14
CA ILE A 185 14.25 -0.44 -12.11
C ILE A 185 15.34 0.44 -11.53
N LEU A 186 15.23 0.69 -10.23
CA LEU A 186 16.19 1.44 -9.44
C LEU A 186 17.07 0.50 -8.64
N LYS A 187 18.35 0.82 -8.52
CA LYS A 187 19.22 0.28 -7.49
C LYS A 187 19.33 1.28 -6.35
N ALA A 188 19.13 0.81 -5.11
CA ALA A 188 19.35 1.62 -3.93
C ALA A 188 20.83 1.51 -3.51
N GLU A 189 21.55 2.62 -3.57
CA GLU A 189 22.96 2.72 -3.17
C GLU A 189 23.05 3.54 -1.89
N PRO A 190 23.72 3.06 -0.82
CA PRO A 190 23.89 3.86 0.38
C PRO A 190 24.61 5.16 0.06
N LYS A 191 24.07 6.28 0.52
CA LYS A 191 24.76 7.57 0.45
C LYS A 191 26.07 7.46 1.21
N GLU A 192 27.18 7.85 0.59
CA GLU A 192 28.45 7.95 1.31
C GLU A 192 28.29 8.96 2.46
N ILE A 193 28.49 8.49 3.69
CA ILE A 193 28.65 9.40 4.82
C ILE A 193 30.03 10.03 4.64
N ILE A 194 30.08 11.24 4.10
CA ILE A 194 31.28 12.07 4.20
C ILE A 194 31.44 12.42 5.68
N LEU A 195 32.13 11.55 6.43
CA LEU A 195 32.67 11.86 7.75
C LEU A 195 33.75 12.92 7.52
N ASN A 196 33.34 14.18 7.46
CA ASN A 196 34.26 15.28 7.68
C ASN A 196 34.71 15.19 9.14
N ALA A 197 35.79 14.45 9.37
CA ALA A 197 36.59 14.58 10.57
C ALA A 197 37.14 16.02 10.59
N ARG A 198 36.57 16.84 11.48
CA ARG A 198 37.17 18.08 11.96
C ARG A 198 37.03 18.12 13.47
#